data_AF-A0A354MAZ4-F1
#
_entry.id   AF-A0A354MAZ4-F1
#
_cell.length_a   1.000
_cell.length_b   1.000
_cell.length_c   1.000
_cell.angle_alpha   90.00
_cell.angle_beta   90.00
_cell.angle_gamma   90.00
#
_symmetry.space_group_name_H-M   'P 1'
#
loop_
_entity.id
_entity.type
_entity.pdbx_description
1 polymer ?
#
loop_
_entity_poly.entity_id
_entity_poly.type
_entity_poly.pdbx_seq_one_letter_code
_entity_poly.pdbx_strand_id
1 'polypeptide(L)'
;MAMDNINLTVAKNLSDLRKQNKLTQLEVAEKLNYSDKAVSKWEQGESLPGIEVLYRLSRLYGVSLDYLVGDERAPEPKAVQPAVRSRRRIITLLSVLAVWLTSTILYIAFDISLGKGIWMVFCWSVPASLIVAVVFDVVWHKSRFLFLLISALVWSILLCFCLQFIKYNIWIVLAAGIPLQAATLLWRRLVRQ
;
A
#
# COMPACT_ATOMS: atom_id res chain seq x y z
N MET A 1 -11.20 32.66 -28.83
CA MET A 1 -9.75 32.87 -28.59
C MET A 1 -9.26 32.22 -27.30
N ALA A 2 -9.88 32.44 -26.11
CA ALA A 2 -9.48 31.73 -24.88
C ALA A 2 -9.92 30.25 -24.84
N MET A 3 -11.11 29.92 -25.34
CA MET A 3 -11.65 28.55 -25.36
C MET A 3 -10.90 27.64 -26.35
N ASP A 4 -10.48 28.19 -27.49
CA ASP A 4 -9.75 27.44 -28.53
C ASP A 4 -8.38 26.97 -28.01
N ASN A 5 -7.78 27.73 -27.10
CA ASN A 5 -6.50 27.38 -26.48
C ASN A 5 -6.64 26.13 -25.61
N ILE A 6 -7.71 26.03 -24.82
CA ILE A 6 -7.95 24.88 -23.94
C ILE A 6 -8.19 23.60 -24.75
N ASN A 7 -8.97 23.67 -25.84
CA ASN A 7 -9.22 22.52 -26.71
C ASN A 7 -7.91 21.96 -27.27
N LEU A 8 -7.03 22.84 -27.75
CA LEU A 8 -5.73 22.47 -28.32
C LEU A 8 -4.80 21.87 -27.27
N THR A 9 -4.78 22.43 -26.05
CA THR A 9 -3.98 21.91 -24.93
C THR A 9 -4.44 20.50 -24.53
N VAL A 10 -5.75 20.30 -24.36
CA VAL A 10 -6.33 18.99 -24.05
C VAL A 10 -6.05 17.99 -25.17
N ALA A 11 -6.25 18.39 -26.43
CA ALA A 11 -6.01 17.55 -27.60
C ALA A 11 -4.56 17.03 -27.65
N LYS A 12 -3.60 17.93 -27.44
CA LYS A 12 -2.17 17.61 -27.38
C LYS A 12 -1.84 16.65 -26.24
N ASN A 13 -2.34 16.95 -25.03
CA ASN A 13 -2.11 16.12 -23.85
C ASN A 13 -2.67 14.70 -24.02
N LEU A 14 -3.86 14.57 -24.62
CA LEU A 14 -4.46 13.27 -24.92
C LEU A 14 -3.63 12.46 -25.93
N SER A 15 -3.20 13.11 -27.03
CA SER A 15 -2.36 12.45 -28.05
C SER A 15 -1.03 11.96 -27.47
N ASP A 16 -0.39 12.78 -26.65
CA ASP A 16 0.89 12.46 -26.00
C ASP A 16 0.73 11.32 -25.00
N LEU A 17 -0.30 11.35 -24.14
CA LEU A 17 -0.58 10.27 -23.19
C LEU A 17 -0.92 8.95 -23.88
N ARG A 18 -1.66 9.00 -25.00
CA ARG A 18 -1.95 7.81 -25.81
C ARG A 18 -0.66 7.19 -26.35
N LYS A 19 0.23 8.00 -26.91
CA LYS A 19 1.53 7.54 -27.45
C LYS A 19 2.43 6.98 -26.36
N GLN A 20 2.51 7.63 -25.20
CA GLN A 20 3.29 7.14 -24.05
C GLN A 20 2.81 5.77 -23.56
N ASN A 21 1.50 5.53 -23.59
CA ASN A 21 0.89 4.25 -23.23
C ASN A 21 0.86 3.24 -24.38
N LYS A 22 1.43 3.58 -25.55
CA LYS A 22 1.46 2.73 -26.77
C LYS A 22 0.08 2.23 -27.22
N LEU A 23 -0.96 3.03 -27.02
CA LEU A 23 -2.33 2.66 -27.39
C LEU A 23 -2.70 3.23 -28.76
N THR A 24 -3.56 2.51 -29.49
CA THR A 24 -4.21 3.04 -30.70
C THR A 24 -5.44 3.88 -30.34
N GLN A 25 -5.89 4.75 -31.25
CA GLN A 25 -7.13 5.53 -31.03
C GLN A 25 -8.35 4.60 -30.86
N LEU A 26 -8.35 3.48 -31.61
CA LEU A 26 -9.37 2.45 -31.54
C LEU A 26 -9.40 1.76 -30.16
N GLU A 27 -8.24 1.38 -29.63
CA GLU A 27 -8.14 0.80 -28.28
C GLU A 27 -8.59 1.75 -27.16
N VAL A 28 -8.32 3.05 -27.30
CA VAL A 28 -8.80 4.06 -26.34
C VAL A 28 -10.33 4.18 -26.43
N ALA A 29 -10.87 4.17 -27.64
CA ALA A 29 -12.30 4.24 -27.89
C ALA A 29 -13.04 3.04 -27.30
N GLU A 30 -12.52 1.82 -27.51
CA GLU A 30 -13.05 0.58 -26.93
C GLU A 30 -13.06 0.63 -25.40
N LYS A 31 -11.96 1.08 -24.77
CA LYS A 31 -11.87 1.17 -23.30
C LYS A 31 -12.83 2.18 -22.69
N LEU A 32 -13.26 3.19 -23.45
CA LEU A 32 -14.17 4.23 -22.99
C LEU A 32 -15.62 4.01 -23.44
N ASN A 33 -15.89 2.98 -24.25
CA ASN A 33 -17.16 2.76 -24.95
C ASN A 33 -17.58 3.94 -25.83
N TYR A 34 -16.61 4.50 -26.57
CA TYR A 34 -16.83 5.55 -27.56
C TYR A 34 -16.43 5.07 -28.95
N SER A 35 -16.77 5.84 -29.98
CA SER A 35 -16.27 5.61 -31.33
C SER A 35 -14.85 6.15 -31.49
N ASP A 36 -14.07 5.48 -32.33
CA ASP A 36 -12.74 5.94 -32.80
C ASP A 36 -12.77 7.38 -33.33
N LYS A 37 -13.84 7.73 -34.06
CA LYS A 37 -14.09 9.08 -34.59
C LYS A 37 -14.22 10.12 -33.48
N ALA A 38 -14.85 9.78 -32.35
CA ALA A 38 -14.96 10.70 -31.23
C ALA A 38 -13.59 10.99 -30.60
N VAL A 39 -12.78 9.94 -30.40
CA VAL A 39 -11.40 10.08 -29.88
C VAL A 39 -10.53 10.90 -30.83
N SER A 40 -10.64 10.67 -32.14
CA SER A 40 -9.90 11.45 -33.15
C SER A 40 -10.25 12.94 -33.09
N LYS A 41 -11.54 13.28 -32.98
CA LYS A 41 -11.98 14.68 -32.83
C LYS A 41 -11.47 15.35 -31.55
N TRP A 42 -11.35 14.59 -30.46
CA TRP A 42 -10.76 15.10 -29.21
C TRP A 42 -9.26 15.34 -29.36
N GLU A 43 -8.53 14.43 -30.00
CA GLU A 43 -7.09 14.57 -30.26
C GLU A 43 -6.76 15.65 -31.30
N GLN A 44 -7.72 16.07 -32.12
CA GLN A 44 -7.59 17.16 -33.09
C GLN A 44 -8.03 18.53 -32.54
N GLY A 45 -8.64 18.56 -31.35
CA GLY A 45 -9.17 19.80 -30.76
C GLY A 45 -10.48 20.28 -31.39
N GLU A 46 -11.10 19.49 -32.28
CA GLU A 46 -12.39 19.81 -32.91
C GLU A 46 -13.55 19.78 -31.91
N SER A 47 -13.43 18.96 -30.85
CA SER A 47 -14.41 18.89 -29.77
C SER A 47 -13.74 18.54 -28.44
N LEU A 48 -14.34 18.98 -27.35
CA LEU A 48 -13.93 18.61 -25.99
C LEU A 48 -14.70 17.36 -25.54
N PRO A 49 -14.03 16.38 -24.90
CA PRO A 49 -14.74 15.33 -24.19
C PRO A 49 -15.50 15.93 -23.00
N GLY A 50 -16.67 15.38 -22.68
CA GLY A 50 -17.40 15.77 -21.48
C GLY A 50 -16.61 15.49 -20.20
N ILE A 51 -16.95 16.16 -19.09
CA ILE A 51 -16.19 16.03 -17.84
C ILE A 51 -16.11 14.59 -17.31
N GLU A 52 -17.15 13.79 -17.51
CA GLU A 52 -17.14 12.37 -17.16
C GLU A 52 -16.11 11.59 -17.99
N VAL A 53 -16.02 11.88 -19.29
CA VAL A 53 -15.06 11.25 -20.20
C VAL A 53 -13.65 11.67 -19.87
N LEU A 54 -13.43 12.96 -19.60
CA LEU A 54 -12.13 13.46 -19.13
C LEU A 54 -11.70 12.79 -17.83
N TYR A 55 -12.61 12.60 -16.88
CA TYR A 55 -12.32 11.84 -15.66
C TYR A 55 -11.94 10.39 -15.98
N ARG A 56 -12.67 9.70 -16.87
CA ARG A 56 -12.32 8.33 -17.29
C ARG A 56 -10.97 8.27 -18.01
N LEU A 57 -10.65 9.23 -18.87
CA LEU A 57 -9.35 9.36 -19.55
C LEU A 57 -8.21 9.58 -18.54
N SER A 58 -8.43 10.43 -17.54
CA SER A 58 -7.49 10.67 -16.44
C SER A 58 -7.17 9.35 -15.72
N ARG A 59 -8.18 8.51 -15.51
CA ARG A 59 -8.04 7.20 -14.87
C ARG A 59 -7.39 6.17 -15.77
N LEU A 60 -7.69 6.21 -17.07
CA LEU A 60 -7.09 5.34 -18.08
C LEU A 60 -5.58 5.58 -18.19
N TYR A 61 -5.15 6.85 -18.18
CA TYR A 61 -3.75 7.24 -18.30
C TYR A 61 -3.03 7.41 -16.95
N GLY A 62 -3.74 7.31 -15.83
CA GLY A 62 -3.17 7.43 -14.48
C GLY A 62 -2.77 8.85 -14.06
N VAL A 63 -3.32 9.88 -14.71
CA VAL A 63 -3.00 11.30 -14.49
C VAL A 63 -4.16 12.05 -13.82
N SER A 64 -3.86 13.19 -13.19
CA SER A 64 -4.89 14.08 -12.64
C SER A 64 -5.66 14.80 -13.76
N LEU A 65 -6.91 15.20 -13.46
CA LEU A 65 -7.72 15.99 -14.40
C LEU A 65 -7.03 17.32 -14.73
N ASP A 66 -6.41 17.97 -13.74
CA ASP A 66 -5.63 19.20 -13.93
C ASP A 66 -4.49 19.03 -14.94
N TYR A 67 -3.92 17.82 -15.05
CA TYR A 67 -2.86 17.53 -16.01
C TYR A 67 -3.41 17.45 -17.44
N LEU A 68 -4.65 16.97 -17.62
CA LEU A 68 -5.26 16.90 -18.94
C LEU A 68 -5.59 18.28 -19.50
N VAL A 69 -6.03 19.20 -18.64
CA VAL A 69 -6.57 20.52 -19.03
C VAL A 69 -5.53 21.65 -18.88
N GLY A 70 -4.47 21.45 -18.10
CA GLY A 70 -3.45 22.45 -17.84
C GLY A 70 -2.43 22.63 -18.96
N ASP A 71 -1.97 23.88 -19.13
CA ASP A 71 -0.94 24.28 -20.09
C ASP A 71 0.48 24.00 -19.60
N GLU A 72 0.66 23.96 -18.28
CA GLU A 72 1.95 23.70 -17.68
C GLU A 72 2.19 22.21 -17.61
N ARG A 73 3.37 21.78 -18.09
CA ARG A 73 4.01 20.50 -17.73
C ARG A 73 4.31 20.53 -16.22
N ALA A 74 3.26 20.54 -15.39
CA ALA A 74 3.37 20.50 -13.96
C ALA A 74 4.08 19.20 -13.58
N PRO A 75 5.04 19.27 -12.64
CA PRO A 75 5.95 18.17 -12.38
C PRO A 75 5.20 16.97 -11.81
N GLU A 76 5.49 15.84 -12.43
CA GLU A 76 5.17 14.47 -12.08
C GLU A 76 3.69 14.03 -12.03
N PRO A 77 3.41 12.83 -12.55
CA PRO A 77 2.10 12.22 -12.44
C PRO A 77 1.78 12.05 -10.95
N LYS A 78 0.87 12.86 -10.42
CA LYS A 78 0.12 12.47 -9.23
C LYS A 78 -0.72 11.28 -9.64
N ALA A 79 -0.10 10.09 -9.54
CA ALA A 79 -0.71 8.82 -9.85
C ALA A 79 -2.08 8.78 -9.19
N VAL A 80 -3.13 8.93 -10.00
CA VAL A 80 -4.48 8.75 -9.52
C VAL A 80 -4.57 7.25 -9.25
N GLN A 81 -4.31 6.83 -8.01
CA GLN A 81 -4.25 5.43 -7.59
C GLN A 81 -5.66 4.91 -7.27
N PRO A 82 -6.37 4.19 -8.16
CA PRO A 82 -7.76 3.90 -7.86
C PRO A 82 -8.10 2.43 -7.71
N ALA A 83 -7.16 1.52 -7.91
CA ALA A 83 -7.42 0.09 -7.83
C ALA A 83 -6.33 -0.69 -7.07
N VAL A 84 -5.14 -0.11 -6.85
CA VAL A 84 -4.02 -0.80 -6.18
C VAL A 84 -4.18 -0.81 -4.65
N ARG A 85 -4.95 0.12 -4.07
CA ARG A 85 -5.12 0.22 -2.62
C ARG A 85 -5.87 -0.98 -2.00
N SER A 86 -6.80 -1.58 -2.74
CA SER A 86 -7.55 -2.76 -2.27
C SER A 86 -6.71 -4.04 -2.35
N ARG A 87 -5.91 -4.21 -3.41
CA ARG A 87 -5.01 -5.37 -3.57
C ARG A 87 -3.92 -5.42 -2.50
N ARG A 88 -3.41 -4.28 -2.05
CA ARG A 88 -2.37 -4.22 -1.01
C ARG A 88 -2.84 -4.79 0.33
N ARG A 89 -4.10 -4.54 0.74
CA ARG A 89 -4.67 -5.11 1.97
C ARG A 89 -4.81 -6.62 1.87
N ILE A 90 -5.21 -7.13 0.71
CA ILE A 90 -5.34 -8.57 0.48
C ILE A 90 -3.97 -9.24 0.57
N ILE A 91 -2.93 -8.66 -0.05
CA ILE A 91 -1.57 -9.22 0.00
C ILE A 91 -1.03 -9.27 1.44
N THR A 92 -1.24 -8.23 2.25
CA THR A 92 -0.84 -8.24 3.67
C THR A 92 -1.61 -9.28 4.48
N LEU A 93 -2.91 -9.45 4.23
CA LEU A 93 -3.72 -10.48 4.89
C LEU A 93 -3.24 -11.89 4.50
N LEU A 94 -2.88 -12.09 3.23
CA LEU A 94 -2.37 -13.36 2.69
C LEU A 94 -1.02 -13.72 3.30
N SER A 95 -0.10 -12.76 3.47
CA SER A 95 1.18 -13.00 4.14
C SER A 95 1.01 -13.36 5.62
N VAL A 96 0.06 -12.73 6.32
CA VAL A 96 -0.22 -13.05 7.73
C VAL A 96 -0.80 -14.47 7.83
N LEU A 97 -1.76 -14.82 6.98
CA LEU A 97 -2.34 -16.16 6.93
C LEU A 97 -1.30 -17.22 6.61
N ALA A 98 -0.39 -16.96 5.67
CA ALA A 98 0.70 -17.88 5.34
C ALA A 98 1.61 -18.16 6.53
N VAL A 99 2.00 -17.13 7.30
CA VAL A 99 2.82 -17.29 8.51
C VAL A 99 2.09 -18.14 9.56
N TRP A 100 0.79 -17.91 9.75
CA TRP A 100 -0.03 -18.71 10.67
C TRP A 100 -0.13 -20.18 10.23
N LEU A 101 -0.28 -20.43 8.93
CA LEU A 101 -0.27 -21.80 8.38
C LEU A 101 1.10 -22.47 8.61
N THR A 102 2.20 -21.78 8.32
CA THR A 102 3.55 -22.30 8.55
C THR A 102 3.77 -22.62 10.03
N SER A 103 3.33 -21.76 10.95
CA SER A 103 3.42 -22.02 12.39
C SER A 103 2.60 -23.24 12.82
N THR A 104 1.41 -23.42 12.23
CA THR A 104 0.52 -24.55 12.57
C THR A 104 1.11 -25.87 12.08
N ILE A 105 1.71 -25.88 10.88
CA ILE A 105 2.39 -27.05 10.31
C ILE A 105 3.61 -27.44 11.16
N LEU A 106 4.43 -26.45 11.55
CA LEU A 106 5.58 -26.69 12.42
C LEU A 106 5.18 -27.24 13.79
N TYR A 107 4.08 -26.74 14.37
CA TYR A 107 3.54 -27.25 15.64
C TYR A 107 3.17 -28.74 15.53
N ILE A 108 2.38 -29.09 14.51
CA ILE A 108 1.95 -30.48 14.28
C ILE A 108 3.16 -31.39 14.05
N ALA A 109 4.15 -30.94 13.25
CA ALA A 109 5.36 -31.72 12.98
C ALA A 109 6.23 -31.93 14.23
N PHE A 110 6.38 -30.91 15.09
CA PHE A 110 7.14 -31.01 16.33
C PHE A 110 6.44 -31.86 17.40
N ASP A 111 5.11 -31.76 17.49
CA ASP A 111 4.29 -32.58 18.41
C ASP A 111 4.42 -34.08 18.08
N ILE A 112 4.35 -34.43 16.78
CA ILE A 112 4.56 -35.79 16.29
C ILE A 112 6.00 -36.28 16.53
N SER A 113 7.01 -35.41 16.41
CA SER A 113 8.42 -35.80 16.46
C SER A 113 8.99 -35.92 17.88
N LEU A 114 8.44 -35.23 18.89
CA LEU A 114 9.00 -35.18 20.25
C LEU A 114 8.05 -35.71 21.33
N GLY A 115 6.78 -35.97 21.01
CA GLY A 115 5.81 -36.61 21.93
C GLY A 115 5.55 -35.84 23.23
N LYS A 116 6.06 -34.61 23.34
CA LYS A 116 5.81 -33.67 24.43
C LYS A 116 5.04 -32.52 23.81
N GLY A 117 3.82 -32.29 24.29
CA GLY A 117 2.98 -31.16 23.90
C GLY A 117 3.62 -29.84 24.33
N ILE A 118 4.54 -29.32 23.51
CA ILE A 118 5.22 -28.05 23.75
C ILE A 118 4.29 -26.93 23.27
N TRP A 119 3.23 -26.70 24.05
CA TRP A 119 2.27 -25.62 23.81
C TRP A 119 2.94 -24.23 23.84
N MET A 120 4.15 -24.13 24.40
CA MET A 120 4.98 -22.92 24.44
C MET A 120 5.48 -22.46 23.05
N VAL A 121 5.52 -23.33 22.03
CA VAL A 121 5.86 -22.93 20.65
C VAL A 121 4.83 -21.95 20.07
N PHE A 122 3.56 -22.02 20.51
CA PHE A 122 2.52 -21.08 20.11
C PHE A 122 2.75 -19.65 20.62
N CYS A 123 3.43 -19.48 21.76
CA CYS A 123 3.74 -18.13 22.22
C CYS A 123 4.72 -17.45 21.26
N TRP A 124 5.74 -18.16 20.78
CA TRP A 124 6.79 -17.58 19.93
C TRP A 124 6.36 -17.26 18.50
N SER A 125 5.26 -17.84 18.01
CA SER A 125 4.72 -17.52 16.67
C SER A 125 4.04 -16.16 16.61
N VAL A 126 3.53 -15.64 17.74
CA VAL A 126 2.91 -14.32 17.83
C VAL A 126 3.93 -13.20 17.55
N PRO A 127 5.11 -13.15 18.22
CA PRO A 127 6.20 -12.24 17.85
C PRO A 127 6.68 -12.39 16.40
N ALA A 128 6.81 -13.63 15.91
CA ALA A 128 7.25 -13.88 14.54
C ALA A 128 6.29 -13.28 13.50
N SER A 129 4.98 -13.41 13.72
CA SER A 129 3.96 -12.79 12.85
C SER A 129 4.01 -11.26 12.85
N LEU A 130 4.34 -10.66 14.00
CA LEU A 130 4.48 -9.21 14.15
C LEU A 130 5.75 -8.69 13.46
N ILE A 131 6.86 -9.44 13.45
CA ILE A 131 8.07 -9.10 12.71
C ILE A 131 7.76 -9.00 11.20
N VAL A 132 7.06 -9.99 10.65
CA VAL A 132 6.68 -9.97 9.23
C VAL A 132 5.76 -8.78 8.92
N ALA A 133 4.80 -8.48 9.80
CA ALA A 133 3.92 -7.33 9.64
C ALA A 133 4.69 -5.99 9.66
N VAL A 134 5.72 -5.85 10.51
CA VAL A 134 6.60 -4.67 10.54
C VAL A 134 7.35 -4.51 9.23
N VAL A 135 7.96 -5.58 8.70
CA VAL A 135 8.72 -5.53 7.44
C VAL A 135 7.83 -5.10 6.28
N PHE A 136 6.61 -5.63 6.19
CA PHE A 136 5.66 -5.23 5.14
C PHE A 136 5.18 -3.76 5.28
N ASP A 137 4.98 -3.26 6.51
CA ASP A 137 4.61 -1.84 6.71
C ASP A 137 5.75 -0.90 6.32
N VAL A 138 7.00 -1.24 6.63
CA VAL A 138 8.20 -0.48 6.21
C VAL A 138 8.35 -0.44 4.70
N VAL A 139 8.13 -1.58 4.02
CA VAL A 139 8.32 -1.70 2.57
C VAL A 139 7.20 -1.00 1.78
N TRP A 140 5.95 -0.97 2.27
CA TRP A 140 4.80 -0.47 1.49
C TRP A 140 4.15 0.83 1.98
N HIS A 141 4.39 1.27 3.23
CA HIS A 141 3.74 2.47 3.78
C HIS A 141 4.74 3.45 4.39
N LYS A 142 4.62 4.73 4.00
CA LYS A 142 5.55 5.84 4.32
C LYS A 142 5.43 6.32 5.79
N SER A 143 5.57 5.39 6.76
CA SER A 143 5.89 5.65 8.18
C SER A 143 4.78 6.25 9.09
N ARG A 144 3.51 5.88 8.91
CA ARG A 144 2.44 6.31 9.87
C ARG A 144 2.12 5.31 10.97
N PHE A 145 2.16 3.99 10.70
CA PHE A 145 1.76 2.94 11.64
C PHE A 145 2.93 2.11 12.20
N LEU A 146 4.12 2.21 11.62
CA LEU A 146 5.36 1.56 12.09
C LEU A 146 5.59 1.63 13.60
N PHE A 147 5.32 2.78 14.22
CA PHE A 147 5.48 2.95 15.67
C PHE A 147 4.52 2.06 16.48
N LEU A 148 3.26 1.94 16.06
CA LEU A 148 2.27 1.10 16.73
C LEU A 148 2.65 -0.39 16.59
N LEU A 149 3.19 -0.78 15.44
CA LEU A 149 3.65 -2.15 15.20
C LEU A 149 4.91 -2.51 15.99
N ILE A 150 5.90 -1.61 16.06
CA ILE A 150 7.11 -1.82 16.88
C ILE A 150 6.73 -1.91 18.36
N SER A 151 5.83 -1.05 18.83
CA SER A 151 5.29 -1.13 20.18
C SER A 151 4.64 -2.48 20.44
N ALA A 152 3.71 -2.92 19.57
CA ALA A 152 3.05 -4.21 19.73
C ALA A 152 4.04 -5.39 19.75
N LEU A 153 5.07 -5.36 18.90
CA LEU A 153 6.11 -6.39 18.84
C LEU A 153 6.90 -6.47 20.15
N VAL A 154 7.33 -5.34 20.71
CA VAL A 154 8.07 -5.30 21.98
C VAL A 154 7.25 -5.90 23.11
N TRP A 155 5.97 -5.53 23.23
CA TRP A 155 5.08 -6.07 24.27
C TRP A 155 4.76 -7.56 24.04
N SER A 156 4.65 -8.02 22.80
CA SER A 156 4.45 -9.45 22.51
C SER A 156 5.66 -10.31 22.86
N ILE A 157 6.89 -9.82 22.62
CA ILE A 157 8.13 -10.52 23.03
C ILE A 157 8.22 -10.59 24.56
N LEU A 158 8.00 -9.46 25.24
CA LEU A 158 8.05 -9.40 26.71
C LEU A 158 7.00 -10.31 27.34
N LEU A 159 5.77 -10.34 26.80
CA LEU A 159 4.71 -11.19 27.29
C LEU A 159 5.04 -12.69 27.11
N CYS A 160 5.61 -13.08 25.97
CA CYS A 160 6.06 -14.46 25.75
C CYS A 160 7.16 -14.87 26.72
N PHE A 161 8.11 -13.98 26.97
CA PHE A 161 9.19 -14.24 27.93
C PHE A 161 8.65 -14.40 29.36
N CYS A 162 7.69 -13.57 29.76
CA CYS A 162 7.02 -13.70 31.06
C CYS A 162 6.25 -15.01 31.20
N LEU A 163 5.56 -15.47 30.15
CA LEU A 163 4.83 -16.74 30.16
C LEU A 163 5.76 -17.96 30.30
N GLN A 164 6.98 -17.91 29.73
CA GLN A 164 8.00 -18.96 29.86
C GLN A 164 8.46 -19.16 31.32
N PHE A 165 8.47 -18.09 32.12
CA PHE A 165 9.00 -18.09 33.49
C PHE A 165 7.93 -17.83 34.56
N ILE A 166 6.69 -18.27 34.31
CA ILE A 166 5.54 -18.02 35.20
C ILE A 166 5.77 -18.52 36.65
N LYS A 167 6.66 -19.51 36.83
CA LYS A 167 7.05 -20.04 38.15
C LYS A 167 7.92 -19.09 38.99
N TYR A 168 8.58 -18.10 38.40
CA TYR A 168 9.53 -17.21 39.08
C TYR A 168 8.98 -15.80 39.36
N ASN A 169 7.68 -15.57 39.11
CA ASN A 169 6.98 -14.31 39.40
C ASN A 169 7.68 -13.05 38.82
N ILE A 170 8.19 -13.15 37.59
CA ILE A 170 9.04 -12.11 36.96
C ILE A 170 8.21 -10.96 36.34
N TRP A 171 7.11 -10.55 36.98
CA TRP A 171 6.27 -9.44 36.50
C TRP A 171 7.03 -8.12 36.35
N ILE A 172 8.14 -7.94 37.09
CA ILE A 172 9.03 -6.77 36.99
C ILE A 172 9.67 -6.63 35.60
N VAL A 173 9.87 -7.71 34.83
CA VAL A 173 10.40 -7.62 33.46
C VAL A 173 9.43 -6.88 32.53
N LEU A 174 8.13 -6.91 32.81
CA LEU A 174 7.14 -6.13 32.07
C LEU A 174 7.33 -4.61 32.28
N ALA A 175 7.79 -4.20 33.47
CA ALA A 175 8.08 -2.80 33.78
C ALA A 175 9.29 -2.27 32.99
N ALA A 176 10.22 -3.14 32.56
CA ALA A 176 11.34 -2.79 31.68
C ALA A 176 10.89 -2.43 30.26
N GLY A 177 9.67 -2.78 29.85
CA GLY A 177 9.10 -2.37 28.56
C GLY A 177 8.81 -0.87 28.47
N ILE A 178 8.51 -0.23 29.62
CA ILE A 178 8.17 1.19 29.71
C ILE A 178 9.33 2.12 29.29
N PRO A 179 10.57 1.98 29.83
CA PRO A 179 11.69 2.80 29.39
C PRO A 179 12.10 2.53 27.94
N LEU A 180 12.00 1.29 27.46
CA LEU A 180 12.26 0.94 26.06
C LEU A 180 11.26 1.64 25.11
N GLN A 181 9.99 1.71 25.49
CA GLN A 181 8.98 2.41 24.70
C GLN A 181 9.16 3.93 24.74
N ALA A 182 9.57 4.49 25.89
CA ALA A 182 9.95 5.90 25.98
C ALA A 182 11.13 6.25 25.04
N ALA A 183 12.13 5.38 24.95
CA ALA A 183 13.26 5.54 24.02
C ALA A 183 12.81 5.54 22.54
N THR A 184 11.92 4.63 22.14
CA THR A 184 11.39 4.61 20.76
C THR A 184 10.51 5.83 20.42
N LEU A 185 9.78 6.36 21.41
CA LEU A 185 9.02 7.60 21.27
C LEU A 185 9.92 8.83 21.07
N LEU A 186 11.01 8.91 21.81
CA LEU A 186 12.01 9.98 21.68
C LEU A 186 12.70 9.93 20.31
N TRP A 187 13.12 8.73 19.87
CA TRP A 187 13.71 8.51 18.55
C TRP A 187 12.79 9.00 17.42
N ARG A 188 11.48 8.71 17.53
CA ARG A 188 10.49 9.16 16.55
C ARG A 188 10.33 10.68 16.49
N ARG A 189 10.45 11.39 17.62
CA ARG A 189 10.43 12.86 17.63
C ARG A 189 11.68 13.44 16.95
N LEU A 190 12.82 12.76 17.08
CA LEU A 190 14.11 13.21 16.55
C LEU A 190 14.23 13.00 15.03
N VAL A 191 13.71 11.89 14.49
CA VAL A 191 13.71 11.60 13.04
C VAL A 191 12.67 12.40 12.25
N ARG A 192 11.75 13.11 12.92
CA ARG A 192 10.70 13.93 12.28
C ARG A 192 11.02 15.42 12.19
N GLN A 193 12.17 15.86 12.70
CA GLN A 193 12.75 17.19 12.46
C GLN A 193 13.70 17.14 11.27
#